data_AF-A0A450TV16-F1
#
_entry.id   AF-A0A450TV16-F1
#
_cell.length_a   1.000
_cell.length_b   1.000
_cell.length_c   1.000
_cell.angle_alpha   90.00
_cell.angle_beta   90.00
_cell.angle_gamma   90.00
#
_symmetry.space_group_name_H-M   'P 1'
#
loop_
_entity.id
_entity.type
_entity.pdbx_description
1 polymer ?
#
loop_
_entity_poly.entity_id
_entity_poly.type
_entity_poly.pdbx_seq_one_letter_code
_entity_poly.pdbx_strand_id
1 'polypeptide(L)'
;MIIKQPVGVKATNAMEDVAVVQELINDALSKKKLAHSTLIVDGLFGPATNAAIQHVQERIVKLERPDGVVDPDGVTIRVMRKLVSPPDGAADTTPGKANKERTVKLRKNAYPAISQYTESILRFAMELADVHELDVSSTLRTISDQARIMFDDNEAARRAGKTVREHRGYGYGPVGQAVDRIYLDNVGKITDEEIRRKMEEEIRCSLKLGKRTSRHCVEDSAYRHNNILDVPYSGIRPRDRRDEFEAVLISLANSFNKRKYSDESVEIEGIDAHPRLRLIDKVIVERSCWHLEIPQDGKEIPELRA
;
A
#
# COMPACT_ATOMS: atom_id res chain seq x y z
N MET A 1 -9.11 19.50 17.80
CA MET A 1 -9.11 18.71 19.05
C MET A 1 -7.97 17.70 18.99
N ILE A 2 -7.04 17.73 19.96
CA ILE A 2 -5.86 16.83 20.00
C ILE A 2 -5.82 16.16 21.37
N ILE A 3 -5.55 14.85 21.40
CA ILE A 3 -5.24 14.11 22.63
C ILE A 3 -3.73 14.00 22.79
N LYS A 4 -3.21 14.08 24.01
CA LYS A 4 -1.77 14.07 24.32
C LYS A 4 -1.27 12.71 24.77
N GLN A 5 -2.14 11.89 25.35
CA GLN A 5 -1.84 10.56 25.86
C GLN A 5 -2.87 9.53 25.38
N PRO A 6 -2.53 8.23 25.37
CA PRO A 6 -3.48 7.18 24.99
C PRO A 6 -4.70 7.10 25.93
N VAL A 7 -5.86 6.81 25.35
CA VAL A 7 -7.14 6.58 26.04
C VAL A 7 -7.63 5.17 25.73
N GLY A 8 -7.95 4.36 26.74
CA GLY A 8 -8.31 2.97 26.53
C GLY A 8 -8.03 2.05 27.72
N VAL A 9 -8.30 0.76 27.52
CA VAL A 9 -8.00 -0.29 28.51
C VAL A 9 -6.50 -0.29 28.82
N LYS A 10 -6.13 -0.10 30.10
CA LYS A 10 -4.74 -0.01 30.59
C LYS A 10 -3.94 1.20 30.07
N ALA A 11 -4.60 2.19 29.47
CA ALA A 11 -3.97 3.43 29.05
C ALA A 11 -3.92 4.46 30.19
N THR A 12 -3.22 5.58 29.97
CA THR A 12 -3.10 6.70 30.92
C THR A 12 -4.48 7.28 31.28
N ASN A 13 -5.40 7.37 30.32
CA ASN A 13 -6.75 7.89 30.51
C ASN A 13 -6.76 9.27 31.20
N ALA A 14 -5.89 10.18 30.74
CA ALA A 14 -5.90 11.56 31.22
C ALA A 14 -7.27 12.19 30.97
N MET A 15 -7.85 12.81 31.99
CA MET A 15 -9.24 13.31 31.96
C MET A 15 -9.54 14.21 30.75
N GLU A 16 -8.62 15.11 30.41
CA GLU A 16 -8.73 15.98 29.23
C GLU A 16 -8.80 15.19 27.91
N ASP A 17 -7.98 14.14 27.78
CA ASP A 17 -7.91 13.31 26.58
C ASP A 17 -9.14 12.41 26.46
N VAL A 18 -9.63 11.87 27.59
CA VAL A 18 -10.86 11.06 27.63
C VAL A 18 -12.06 11.88 27.20
N ALA A 19 -12.18 13.12 27.68
CA ALA A 19 -13.26 14.02 27.29
C ALA A 19 -13.25 14.29 25.78
N VAL A 20 -12.07 14.57 25.21
CA VAL A 20 -11.92 14.74 23.75
C VAL A 20 -12.32 13.47 22.99
N VAL A 21 -11.96 12.27 23.48
CA VAL A 21 -12.35 11.01 22.85
C VAL A 21 -13.87 10.79 22.92
N GLN A 22 -14.50 11.05 24.06
CA GLN A 22 -15.96 10.93 24.23
C GLN A 22 -16.72 11.87 23.27
N GLU A 23 -16.27 13.12 23.13
CA GLU A 23 -16.84 14.09 22.20
C GLU A 23 -16.69 13.63 20.74
N LEU A 24 -15.48 13.24 20.34
CA LEU A 24 -15.20 12.76 18.99
C LEU A 24 -16.01 11.50 18.63
N ILE A 25 -16.22 10.59 19.59
CA ILE A 25 -17.04 9.38 19.40
C ILE A 25 -18.49 9.74 19.15
N ASN A 26 -19.06 10.62 19.98
CA ASN A 26 -20.45 11.07 19.83
C ASN A 26 -20.68 11.68 18.45
N ASP A 27 -19.77 12.56 18.02
CA ASP A 27 -19.88 13.20 16.71
C ASP A 27 -19.64 12.22 15.55
N ALA A 28 -18.65 11.33 15.68
CA ALA A 28 -18.37 10.32 14.67
C ALA A 28 -19.56 9.38 14.44
N LEU A 29 -20.18 8.88 15.50
CA LEU A 29 -21.32 7.96 15.43
C LEU A 29 -22.56 8.68 14.90
N SER A 30 -22.81 9.91 15.35
CA SER A 30 -23.88 10.77 14.83
C SER A 30 -23.72 11.01 13.32
N LYS A 31 -22.52 11.39 12.87
CA LYS A 31 -22.25 11.68 11.44
C LYS A 31 -22.37 10.44 10.55
N LYS A 32 -22.06 9.25 11.06
CA LYS A 32 -22.27 7.97 10.33
C LYS A 32 -23.68 7.42 10.48
N LYS A 33 -24.57 8.09 11.21
CA LYS A 33 -25.94 7.64 11.50
C LYS A 33 -25.97 6.23 12.10
N LEU A 34 -24.97 5.90 12.91
CA LEU A 34 -24.89 4.61 13.59
C LEU A 34 -25.67 4.69 14.90
N ALA A 35 -26.45 3.66 15.21
CA ALA A 35 -27.21 3.60 16.45
C ALA A 35 -26.24 3.50 17.65
N HIS A 36 -26.29 4.49 18.53
CA HIS A 36 -25.49 4.51 19.75
C HIS A 36 -26.18 5.33 20.84
N SER A 37 -25.89 4.99 22.09
CA SER A 37 -26.27 5.83 23.25
C SER A 37 -25.24 6.93 23.41
N THR A 38 -25.64 8.19 23.25
CA THR A 38 -24.75 9.34 23.43
C THR A 38 -24.00 9.23 24.75
N LEU A 39 -22.67 9.28 24.69
CA LEU A 39 -21.82 9.29 25.86
C LEU A 39 -21.95 10.61 26.60
N ILE A 40 -21.90 10.57 27.92
CA ILE A 40 -21.67 11.75 28.74
C ILE A 40 -20.19 12.13 28.57
N VAL A 41 -19.92 13.41 28.28
CA VAL A 41 -18.55 13.94 28.16
C VAL A 41 -18.10 14.41 29.54
N ASP A 42 -17.66 13.46 30.37
CA ASP A 42 -17.25 13.68 31.76
C ASP A 42 -15.73 13.50 31.97
N GLY A 43 -14.99 13.08 30.93
CA GLY A 43 -13.57 12.78 31.03
C GLY A 43 -13.25 11.52 31.83
N LEU A 44 -14.26 10.69 32.15
CA LEU A 44 -14.09 9.44 32.89
C LEU A 44 -14.09 8.24 31.95
N PHE A 45 -13.00 7.48 31.95
CA PHE A 45 -12.92 6.26 31.17
C PHE A 45 -13.68 5.13 31.88
N GLY A 46 -14.93 4.89 31.46
CA GLY A 46 -15.79 3.84 31.98
C GLY A 46 -16.13 2.76 30.95
N PRO A 47 -16.91 1.72 31.36
CA PRO A 47 -17.36 0.66 30.45
C PRO A 47 -18.09 1.16 29.21
N ALA A 48 -18.87 2.23 29.34
CA ALA A 48 -19.58 2.85 28.23
C ALA A 48 -18.61 3.47 27.19
N THR A 49 -17.62 4.24 27.66
CA THR A 49 -16.58 4.82 26.79
C THR A 49 -15.78 3.72 26.09
N ASN A 50 -15.39 2.66 26.81
CA ASN A 50 -14.69 1.52 26.20
C ASN A 50 -15.53 0.83 25.11
N ALA A 51 -16.80 0.54 25.39
CA ALA A 51 -17.70 -0.09 24.41
C ALA A 51 -17.88 0.79 23.17
N ALA A 52 -17.97 2.11 23.35
CA ALA A 52 -18.10 3.06 22.25
C ALA A 52 -16.83 3.17 21.41
N ILE A 53 -15.64 3.16 22.02
CA ILE A 53 -14.36 3.08 21.29
C ILE A 53 -14.34 1.81 20.44
N GLN A 54 -14.67 0.66 21.03
CA GLN A 54 -14.70 -0.61 20.29
C GLN A 54 -15.72 -0.57 19.15
N HIS A 55 -16.88 0.05 19.37
CA HIS A 55 -17.90 0.20 18.35
C HIS A 55 -17.44 1.08 17.18
N VAL A 56 -16.80 2.21 17.46
CA VAL A 56 -16.18 3.07 16.43
C VAL A 56 -15.10 2.31 15.68
N GLN A 57 -14.24 1.59 16.39
CA GLN A 57 -13.18 0.79 15.79
C GLN A 57 -13.74 -0.30 14.85
N GLU A 58 -14.77 -1.03 15.26
CA GLU A 58 -15.43 -2.05 14.45
C GLU A 58 -16.16 -1.44 13.26
N ARG A 59 -17.00 -0.42 13.49
CA ARG A 59 -17.99 0.04 12.53
C ARG A 59 -17.52 1.16 11.62
N ILE A 60 -16.65 2.04 12.12
CA ILE A 60 -16.13 3.18 11.39
C ILE A 60 -14.71 2.89 10.88
N VAL A 61 -13.82 2.45 11.76
CA VAL A 61 -12.40 2.18 11.40
C VAL A 61 -12.25 0.83 10.67
N LYS A 62 -13.22 -0.08 10.83
CA LYS A 62 -13.22 -1.43 10.23
C LYS A 62 -12.11 -2.35 10.76
N LEU A 63 -11.78 -2.22 12.04
CA LEU A 63 -10.89 -3.17 12.71
C LEU A 63 -11.57 -4.53 12.85
N GLU A 64 -10.90 -5.60 12.44
CA GLU A 64 -11.38 -6.97 12.63
C GLU A 64 -11.45 -7.35 14.12
N ARG A 65 -10.57 -6.77 14.95
CA ARG A 65 -10.52 -6.98 16.40
C ARG A 65 -10.36 -5.65 17.14
N PRO A 66 -11.47 -4.97 17.47
CA PRO A 66 -11.45 -3.74 18.27
C PRO A 66 -10.72 -3.96 19.60
N ASP A 67 -9.74 -3.14 19.88
CA ASP A 67 -8.88 -3.26 21.07
C ASP A 67 -9.24 -2.27 22.18
N GLY A 68 -10.11 -1.30 21.90
CA GLY A 68 -10.58 -0.32 22.88
C GLY A 68 -9.55 0.74 23.23
N VAL A 69 -8.53 0.97 22.40
CA VAL A 69 -7.47 1.97 22.61
C VAL A 69 -7.44 3.04 21.51
N VAL A 70 -7.24 4.29 21.92
CA VAL A 70 -7.13 5.46 21.06
C VAL A 70 -5.81 6.17 21.36
N ASP A 71 -4.82 5.95 20.51
CA ASP A 71 -3.53 6.63 20.59
C ASP A 71 -3.55 8.03 19.95
N PRO A 72 -2.73 8.99 20.44
CA PRO A 72 -2.63 10.36 19.89
C PRO A 72 -2.38 10.46 18.39
N ASP A 73 -1.60 9.52 17.85
CA ASP A 73 -1.22 9.40 16.44
C ASP A 73 -1.84 8.16 15.76
N GLY A 74 -2.71 7.44 16.48
CA GLY A 74 -3.31 6.19 16.05
C GLY A 74 -4.38 6.37 14.97
N VAL A 75 -4.70 5.28 14.27
CA VAL A 75 -5.70 5.32 13.19
C VAL A 75 -7.08 5.74 13.71
N THR A 76 -7.46 5.31 14.92
CA THR A 76 -8.79 5.56 15.48
C THR A 76 -9.04 7.05 15.64
N ILE A 77 -8.09 7.79 16.22
CA ILE A 77 -8.21 9.24 16.40
C ILE A 77 -8.12 9.99 15.07
N ARG A 78 -7.28 9.52 14.12
CA ARG A 78 -7.19 10.14 12.77
C ARG A 78 -8.50 10.01 12.01
N VAL A 79 -9.09 8.81 11.99
CA VAL A 79 -10.38 8.55 11.35
C VAL A 79 -11.49 9.36 12.00
N MET A 80 -11.57 9.37 13.34
CA MET A 80 -12.57 10.18 14.04
C MET A 80 -12.38 11.67 13.74
N ARG A 81 -11.18 12.25 13.94
CA ARG A 81 -10.93 13.68 13.65
C ARG A 81 -11.33 14.07 12.24
N LYS A 82 -10.94 13.28 11.22
CA LYS A 82 -11.31 13.55 9.82
C LYS A 82 -12.82 13.50 9.61
N LEU A 83 -13.49 12.58 10.30
CA LEU A 83 -14.93 12.49 10.26
C LEU A 83 -15.57 13.70 10.95
N VAL A 84 -15.10 14.14 12.11
CA VAL A 84 -15.74 15.20 12.90
C VAL A 84 -15.43 16.61 12.40
N SER A 85 -14.27 16.83 11.79
CA SER A 85 -13.92 18.13 11.23
C SER A 85 -15.00 18.63 10.25
N PRO A 86 -15.40 19.91 10.35
CA PRO A 86 -16.14 20.55 9.27
C PRO A 86 -15.33 20.38 7.97
N PRO A 87 -15.96 20.11 6.82
CA PRO A 87 -15.31 20.47 5.57
C PRO A 87 -15.00 21.97 5.69
N ASP A 88 -13.76 22.39 5.43
CA ASP A 88 -13.31 23.78 5.62
C ASP A 88 -14.43 24.79 5.30
N GLY A 89 -14.74 25.62 6.29
CA GLY A 89 -15.99 26.38 6.35
C GLY A 89 -16.22 27.32 5.17
N ALA A 90 -17.46 27.29 4.69
CA ALA A 90 -18.22 28.39 4.07
C ALA A 90 -17.46 29.34 3.12
N ALA A 91 -17.38 28.98 1.84
CA ALA A 91 -17.77 29.86 0.75
C ALA A 91 -18.12 29.06 -0.51
N ASP A 92 -19.29 29.38 -1.06
CA ASP A 92 -19.82 29.04 -2.38
C ASP A 92 -20.60 27.72 -2.53
N THR A 93 -21.89 27.87 -2.22
CA THR A 93 -22.99 27.05 -2.74
C THR A 93 -23.04 27.13 -4.27
N THR A 94 -22.24 26.30 -4.94
CA THR A 94 -22.55 25.86 -6.30
C THR A 94 -22.87 24.35 -6.25
N PRO A 95 -24.07 23.90 -6.67
CA PRO A 95 -24.40 22.48 -6.72
C PRO A 95 -23.58 21.82 -7.82
N GLY A 96 -22.39 21.32 -7.48
CA GLY A 96 -21.48 20.80 -8.49
C GLY A 96 -20.05 20.52 -8.05
N LYS A 97 -19.81 19.90 -6.88
CA LYS A 97 -18.57 19.14 -6.66
C LYS A 97 -18.92 17.81 -6.01
N ALA A 98 -19.10 16.82 -6.87
CA ALA A 98 -19.22 15.42 -6.54
C ALA A 98 -18.16 15.02 -5.50
N ASN A 99 -18.55 14.12 -4.60
CA ASN A 99 -17.65 13.18 -3.95
C ASN A 99 -16.72 12.64 -5.05
N LYS A 100 -15.49 13.19 -5.18
CA LYS A 100 -14.59 12.77 -6.25
C LYS A 100 -14.29 11.31 -5.99
N GLU A 101 -14.91 10.44 -6.78
CA GLU A 101 -14.73 9.01 -6.71
C GLU A 101 -13.23 8.73 -6.76
N ARG A 102 -12.69 8.17 -5.67
CA ARG A 102 -11.29 7.79 -5.65
C ARG A 102 -11.08 6.79 -6.77
N THR A 103 -10.05 6.95 -7.59
CA THR A 103 -9.87 6.08 -8.75
C THR A 103 -8.53 5.38 -8.66
N VAL A 104 -8.55 4.05 -8.69
CA VAL A 104 -7.37 3.20 -8.85
C VAL A 104 -7.29 2.78 -10.31
N LYS A 105 -6.19 3.09 -11.00
CA LYS A 105 -6.00 2.83 -12.44
C LYS A 105 -4.79 1.92 -12.65
N LEU A 106 -4.98 0.81 -13.34
CA LEU A 106 -3.85 0.02 -13.84
C LEU A 106 -3.27 0.70 -15.07
N ARG A 107 -1.94 0.88 -15.12
CA ARG A 107 -1.27 1.38 -16.33
C ARG A 107 -1.32 0.32 -17.42
N LYS A 108 -1.14 0.75 -18.68
CA LYS A 108 -1.25 -0.09 -19.89
C LYS A 108 -0.47 -1.42 -19.82
N ASN A 109 0.68 -1.43 -19.14
CA ASN A 109 1.56 -2.60 -19.06
C ASN A 109 1.43 -3.38 -17.73
N ALA A 110 0.51 -2.98 -16.85
CA ALA A 110 0.21 -3.70 -15.61
C ALA A 110 -0.82 -4.79 -15.91
N TYR A 111 -0.53 -6.02 -15.49
CA TYR A 111 -1.43 -7.14 -15.67
C TYR A 111 -2.67 -6.99 -14.75
N PRO A 112 -3.90 -7.16 -15.23
CA PRO A 112 -5.12 -6.90 -14.45
C PRO A 112 -5.44 -8.01 -13.42
N ALA A 113 -4.55 -8.24 -12.45
CA ALA A 113 -4.64 -9.32 -11.47
C ALA A 113 -4.87 -8.88 -10.01
N ILE A 114 -5.09 -7.59 -9.73
CA ILE A 114 -5.33 -7.17 -8.34
C ILE A 114 -6.72 -7.57 -7.87
N SER A 115 -6.83 -8.00 -6.61
CA SER A 115 -8.10 -8.37 -5.98
C SER A 115 -8.93 -7.14 -5.58
N GLN A 116 -10.24 -7.35 -5.36
CA GLN A 116 -11.10 -6.31 -4.78
C GLN A 116 -10.64 -5.90 -3.37
N TYR A 117 -10.06 -6.84 -2.62
CA TYR A 117 -9.49 -6.58 -1.30
C TYR A 117 -8.28 -5.63 -1.39
N THR A 118 -7.36 -5.91 -2.32
CA THR A 118 -6.23 -5.02 -2.64
C THR A 118 -6.72 -3.63 -3.03
N GLU A 119 -7.70 -3.54 -3.93
CA GLU A 119 -8.26 -2.26 -4.34
C GLU A 119 -8.90 -1.50 -3.16
N SER A 120 -9.58 -2.21 -2.25
CA SER A 120 -10.18 -1.64 -1.04
C SER A 120 -9.13 -1.09 -0.08
N ILE A 121 -8.02 -1.81 0.12
CA ILE A 121 -6.88 -1.32 0.92
C ILE A 121 -6.28 -0.06 0.30
N LEU A 122 -6.07 -0.04 -1.03
CA LEU A 122 -5.55 1.13 -1.72
C LEU A 122 -6.49 2.33 -1.57
N ARG A 123 -7.80 2.13 -1.74
CA ARG A 123 -8.81 3.17 -1.56
C ARG A 123 -8.87 3.68 -0.11
N PHE A 124 -8.71 2.79 0.86
CA PHE A 124 -8.62 3.16 2.27
C PHE A 124 -7.37 3.99 2.55
N ALA A 125 -6.20 3.57 2.04
CA ALA A 125 -4.97 4.34 2.15
C ALA A 125 -5.10 5.71 1.48
N MET A 126 -5.70 5.77 0.29
CA MET A 126 -6.01 7.01 -0.41
C MET A 126 -6.96 7.90 0.39
N GLU A 127 -7.93 7.31 1.09
CA GLU A 127 -8.85 8.06 1.94
C GLU A 127 -8.13 8.70 3.12
N LEU A 128 -7.27 7.96 3.83
CA LEU A 128 -6.51 8.48 4.95
C LEU A 128 -5.52 9.58 4.51
N ALA A 129 -4.89 9.40 3.35
CA ALA A 129 -3.90 10.34 2.81
C ALA A 129 -4.47 11.49 1.99
N ASP A 130 -5.79 11.55 1.81
CA ASP A 130 -6.46 12.55 0.98
C ASP A 130 -6.00 12.54 -0.50
N VAL A 131 -5.79 11.34 -1.03
CA VAL A 131 -5.50 11.05 -2.44
C VAL A 131 -6.80 10.72 -3.18
N HIS A 132 -6.91 11.21 -4.42
CA HIS A 132 -8.09 11.02 -5.27
C HIS A 132 -7.83 10.12 -6.47
N GLU A 133 -6.61 10.09 -7.01
CA GLU A 133 -6.25 9.16 -8.07
C GLU A 133 -4.93 8.46 -7.76
N LEU A 134 -4.87 7.18 -8.08
CA LEU A 134 -3.72 6.31 -7.88
C LEU A 134 -3.53 5.44 -9.12
N ASP A 135 -2.35 5.52 -9.73
CA ASP A 135 -1.92 4.56 -10.75
C ASP A 135 -1.20 3.38 -10.10
N VAL A 136 -1.39 2.18 -10.64
CA VAL A 136 -0.57 0.99 -10.39
C VAL A 136 0.23 0.68 -11.66
N SER A 137 1.56 0.67 -11.57
CA SER A 137 2.45 0.48 -12.71
C SER A 137 2.87 -0.97 -12.94
N SER A 138 2.88 -1.78 -11.89
CA SER A 138 3.24 -3.21 -11.93
C SER A 138 2.27 -4.01 -11.08
N THR A 139 2.01 -5.23 -11.48
CA THR A 139 1.29 -6.28 -10.73
C THR A 139 2.01 -7.60 -11.01
N LEU A 140 1.30 -8.74 -11.13
CA LEU A 140 1.87 -9.99 -11.62
C LEU A 140 2.55 -9.82 -12.99
N ARG A 141 3.74 -10.40 -13.16
CA ARG A 141 4.43 -10.50 -14.45
C ARG A 141 4.60 -11.95 -14.84
N THR A 142 4.14 -12.27 -16.04
CA THR A 142 4.43 -13.56 -16.66
C THR A 142 5.94 -13.69 -16.92
N ILE A 143 6.42 -14.93 -17.11
CA ILE A 143 7.81 -15.19 -17.51
C ILE A 143 8.14 -14.44 -18.81
N SER A 144 7.21 -14.44 -19.76
CA SER A 144 7.38 -13.76 -21.06
C SER A 144 7.45 -12.24 -20.89
N ASP A 145 6.59 -11.65 -20.06
CA ASP A 145 6.66 -10.22 -19.74
C ASP A 145 7.99 -9.85 -19.09
N GLN A 146 8.47 -10.66 -18.16
CA GLN A 146 9.73 -10.40 -17.48
C GLN A 146 10.91 -10.53 -18.45
N ALA A 147 10.92 -11.54 -19.34
CA ALA A 147 11.93 -11.67 -20.39
C ALA A 147 11.91 -10.48 -21.36
N ARG A 148 10.73 -10.05 -21.81
CA ARG A 148 10.55 -8.88 -22.69
C ARG A 148 11.06 -7.61 -22.03
N ILE A 149 10.71 -7.33 -20.78
CA ILE A 149 11.18 -6.15 -20.04
C ILE A 149 12.71 -6.14 -19.95
N MET A 150 13.31 -7.29 -19.60
CA MET A 150 14.77 -7.39 -19.50
C MET A 150 15.44 -7.23 -20.86
N PHE A 151 14.84 -7.78 -21.93
CA PHE A 151 15.31 -7.60 -23.30
C PHE A 151 15.26 -6.12 -23.72
N ASP A 152 14.13 -5.44 -23.48
CA ASP A 152 13.92 -4.03 -23.80
C ASP A 152 14.91 -3.13 -23.07
N ASP A 153 15.18 -3.41 -21.78
CA ASP A 153 16.21 -2.71 -20.98
C ASP A 153 17.61 -2.87 -21.57
N ASN A 154 17.95 -4.09 -22.01
CA ASN A 154 19.24 -4.40 -22.61
C ASN A 154 19.40 -3.73 -23.99
N GLU A 155 18.35 -3.73 -24.82
CA GLU A 155 18.33 -3.01 -26.10
C GLU A 155 18.47 -1.50 -25.90
N ALA A 156 17.74 -0.92 -24.94
CA ALA A 156 17.82 0.50 -24.62
C ALA A 156 19.23 0.89 -24.12
N ALA A 157 19.82 0.07 -23.24
CA ALA A 157 21.17 0.27 -22.74
C ALA A 157 22.21 0.17 -23.88
N ARG A 158 22.11 -0.86 -24.73
CA ARG A 158 22.98 -1.06 -25.90
C ARG A 158 22.93 0.12 -26.86
N ARG A 159 21.72 0.60 -27.20
CA ARG A 159 21.53 1.78 -28.06
C ARG A 159 22.13 3.05 -27.46
N ALA A 160 22.11 3.16 -26.13
CA ALA A 160 22.72 4.27 -25.41
C ALA A 160 24.24 4.12 -25.21
N GLY A 161 24.87 3.02 -25.66
CA GLY A 161 26.29 2.73 -25.43
C GLY A 161 26.61 2.50 -23.94
N LYS A 162 25.64 2.03 -23.16
CA LYS A 162 25.72 1.85 -21.71
C LYS A 162 25.48 0.39 -21.32
N THR A 163 25.95 0.01 -20.16
CA THR A 163 25.47 -1.20 -19.47
C THR A 163 24.04 -0.98 -18.95
N VAL A 164 23.31 -2.07 -18.71
CA VAL A 164 21.97 -2.01 -18.09
C VAL A 164 22.01 -1.27 -16.75
N ARG A 165 23.06 -1.50 -15.94
CA ARG A 165 23.25 -0.82 -14.65
C ARG A 165 23.39 0.69 -14.81
N GLU A 166 24.17 1.16 -15.77
CA GLU A 166 24.35 2.59 -16.05
C GLU A 166 23.09 3.22 -16.65
N HIS A 167 22.39 2.49 -17.52
CA HIS A 167 21.16 2.97 -18.15
C HIS A 167 20.02 3.14 -17.13
N ARG A 168 19.85 2.17 -16.23
CA ARG A 168 18.78 2.16 -15.23
C ARG A 168 19.15 2.88 -13.93
N GLY A 169 20.44 3.10 -13.69
CA GLY A 169 20.99 3.62 -12.42
C GLY A 169 21.05 2.57 -11.30
N TYR A 170 20.70 1.32 -11.58
CA TYR A 170 20.82 0.16 -10.69
C TYR A 170 20.90 -1.13 -11.53
N GLY A 171 21.57 -2.15 -10.99
CA GLY A 171 21.75 -3.43 -11.68
C GLY A 171 20.70 -4.46 -11.27
N TYR A 172 20.49 -5.45 -12.13
CA TYR A 172 19.79 -6.66 -11.72
C TYR A 172 20.61 -7.44 -10.68
N GLY A 173 19.92 -8.20 -9.81
CA GLY A 173 20.57 -9.16 -8.91
C GLY A 173 21.16 -10.35 -9.68
N PRO A 174 21.85 -11.30 -9.00
CA PRO A 174 22.59 -12.37 -9.68
C PRO A 174 21.78 -13.19 -10.68
N VAL A 175 20.52 -13.49 -10.35
CA VAL A 175 19.59 -14.22 -11.23
C VAL A 175 19.29 -13.42 -12.50
N GLY A 176 19.03 -12.11 -12.35
CA GLY A 176 18.78 -11.26 -13.51
C GLY A 176 20.03 -10.99 -14.34
N GLN A 177 21.22 -10.96 -13.72
CA GLN A 177 22.49 -10.86 -14.45
C GLN A 177 22.76 -12.08 -15.33
N ALA A 178 22.34 -13.28 -14.90
CA ALA A 178 22.41 -14.48 -15.74
C ALA A 178 21.55 -14.33 -17.01
N VAL A 179 20.35 -13.74 -16.86
CA VAL A 179 19.45 -13.45 -17.97
C VAL A 179 19.99 -12.32 -18.86
N ASP A 180 20.57 -11.25 -18.30
CA ASP A 180 21.25 -10.19 -19.07
C ASP A 180 22.38 -10.77 -19.93
N ARG A 181 23.15 -11.73 -19.38
CA ARG A 181 24.25 -12.38 -20.09
C ARG A 181 23.76 -13.13 -21.33
N ILE A 182 22.58 -13.74 -21.28
CA ILE A 182 21.98 -14.39 -22.46
C ILE A 182 21.79 -13.38 -23.58
N TYR A 183 21.29 -12.18 -23.28
CA TYR A 183 21.19 -11.14 -24.30
C TYR A 183 22.57 -10.75 -24.85
N LEU A 184 23.51 -10.43 -23.96
CA LEU A 184 24.86 -9.95 -24.35
C LEU A 184 25.61 -10.96 -25.21
N ASP A 185 25.49 -12.25 -24.90
CA ASP A 185 26.19 -13.33 -25.60
C ASP A 185 25.59 -13.62 -26.98
N ASN A 186 24.34 -13.21 -27.24
CA ASN A 186 23.56 -13.62 -28.40
C ASN A 186 23.14 -12.46 -29.33
N VAL A 187 23.18 -11.21 -28.85
CA VAL A 187 22.82 -10.04 -29.67
C VAL A 187 23.68 -9.96 -30.93
N GLY A 188 23.02 -9.81 -32.08
CA GLY A 188 23.67 -9.80 -33.40
C GLY A 188 24.09 -11.18 -33.93
N LYS A 189 23.90 -12.27 -33.18
CA LYS A 189 24.22 -13.65 -33.61
C LYS A 189 22.98 -14.48 -33.95
N ILE A 190 21.89 -14.28 -33.21
CA ILE A 190 20.60 -14.94 -33.41
C ILE A 190 19.47 -13.90 -33.41
N THR A 191 18.25 -14.33 -33.72
CA THR A 191 17.11 -13.41 -33.78
C THR A 191 16.68 -12.95 -32.38
N ASP A 192 16.12 -11.73 -32.29
CA ASP A 192 15.58 -11.18 -31.04
C ASP A 192 14.57 -12.13 -30.36
N GLU A 193 13.78 -12.83 -31.16
CA GLU A 193 12.80 -13.81 -30.68
C GLU A 193 13.48 -15.02 -30.03
N GLU A 194 14.56 -15.52 -30.62
CA GLU A 194 15.33 -16.62 -30.04
C GLU A 194 16.07 -16.20 -28.76
N ILE A 195 16.54 -14.96 -28.68
CA ILE A 195 17.12 -14.39 -27.45
C ILE A 195 16.05 -14.37 -26.36
N ARG A 196 14.87 -13.81 -26.63
CA ARG A 196 13.77 -13.77 -25.66
C ARG A 196 13.38 -15.16 -25.19
N ARG A 197 13.26 -16.14 -26.09
CA ARG A 197 12.96 -17.53 -25.72
C ARG A 197 14.02 -18.13 -24.78
N LYS A 198 15.31 -17.88 -25.03
CA LYS A 198 16.39 -18.31 -24.12
C LYS A 198 16.32 -17.60 -22.77
N MET A 199 16.00 -16.31 -22.74
CA MET A 199 15.80 -15.55 -21.50
C MET A 199 14.61 -16.09 -20.70
N GLU A 200 13.49 -16.41 -21.35
CA GLU A 200 12.33 -17.06 -20.71
C GLU A 200 12.68 -18.42 -20.11
N GLU A 201 13.46 -19.23 -20.82
CA GLU A 201 13.91 -20.54 -20.33
C GLU A 201 14.75 -20.41 -19.05
N GLU A 202 15.69 -19.46 -19.01
CA GLU A 202 16.52 -19.19 -17.83
C GLU A 202 15.68 -18.68 -16.64
N ILE A 203 14.72 -17.79 -16.89
CA ILE A 203 13.78 -17.32 -15.86
C ILE A 203 12.98 -18.51 -15.31
N ARG A 204 12.45 -19.37 -16.20
CA ARG A 204 11.69 -20.57 -15.82
C ARG A 204 12.52 -21.54 -14.99
N CYS A 205 13.76 -21.81 -15.39
CA CYS A 205 14.69 -22.66 -14.65
C CYS A 205 15.02 -22.07 -13.27
N SER A 206 15.25 -20.77 -13.19
CA SER A 206 15.48 -20.06 -11.93
C SER A 206 14.28 -20.17 -10.98
N LEU A 207 13.06 -19.97 -11.50
CA LEU A 207 11.82 -20.05 -10.71
C LEU A 207 11.60 -21.45 -10.12
N LYS A 208 11.89 -22.51 -10.88
CA LYS A 208 11.85 -23.90 -10.38
C LYS A 208 12.82 -24.15 -9.22
N LEU A 209 13.91 -23.38 -9.15
CA LEU A 209 14.89 -23.42 -8.06
C LEU A 209 14.55 -22.45 -6.92
N GLY A 210 13.36 -21.83 -6.93
CA GLY A 210 12.93 -20.84 -5.95
C GLY A 210 13.62 -19.47 -6.09
N LYS A 211 14.36 -19.24 -7.18
CA LYS A 211 15.09 -18.00 -7.46
C LYS A 211 14.29 -17.12 -8.42
N ARG A 212 14.27 -15.81 -8.19
CA ARG A 212 13.45 -14.87 -8.97
C ARG A 212 14.32 -13.77 -9.58
N THR A 213 14.02 -13.39 -10.82
CA THR A 213 14.61 -12.21 -11.50
C THR A 213 13.93 -10.90 -11.09
N SER A 214 12.70 -10.98 -10.62
CA SER A 214 11.87 -9.84 -10.21
C SER A 214 10.92 -10.26 -9.10
N ARG A 215 10.55 -9.31 -8.24
CA ARG A 215 9.52 -9.51 -7.20
C ARG A 215 8.15 -9.81 -7.80
N HIS A 216 7.88 -9.30 -9.00
CA HIS A 216 6.62 -9.45 -9.72
C HIS A 216 6.52 -10.74 -10.55
N CYS A 217 7.65 -11.41 -10.80
CA CYS A 217 7.67 -12.67 -11.54
C CYS A 217 7.60 -13.81 -10.53
N VAL A 218 6.37 -14.25 -10.28
CA VAL A 218 6.01 -15.29 -9.32
C VAL A 218 4.99 -16.23 -9.96
N GLU A 219 4.86 -17.44 -9.42
CA GLU A 219 3.80 -18.36 -9.81
C GLU A 219 2.41 -17.78 -9.47
N ASP A 220 1.42 -18.06 -10.30
CA ASP A 220 0.03 -17.58 -10.11
C ASP A 220 -0.53 -17.95 -8.74
N SER A 221 -0.23 -19.17 -8.26
CA SER A 221 -0.65 -19.64 -6.93
C SER A 221 -0.05 -18.80 -5.81
N ALA A 222 1.21 -18.39 -5.93
CA ALA A 222 1.85 -17.50 -4.96
C ALA A 222 1.24 -16.09 -5.01
N TYR A 223 0.94 -15.57 -6.21
CA TYR A 223 0.31 -14.26 -6.36
C TYR A 223 -1.13 -14.21 -5.79
N ARG A 224 -1.84 -15.35 -5.84
CA ARG A 224 -3.16 -15.51 -5.23
C ARG A 224 -3.13 -15.51 -3.70
N HIS A 225 -1.99 -15.75 -3.07
CA HIS A 225 -1.84 -15.59 -1.61
C HIS A 225 -1.32 -14.21 -1.24
N ASN A 226 -0.63 -13.54 -2.17
CA ASN A 226 -0.01 -12.25 -1.93
C ASN A 226 0.02 -11.42 -3.21
N ASN A 227 -0.86 -10.41 -3.29
CA ASN A 227 -0.86 -9.48 -4.41
C ASN A 227 0.37 -8.56 -4.30
N ILE A 228 1.24 -8.66 -5.30
CA ILE A 228 2.43 -7.83 -5.43
C ILE A 228 2.14 -6.73 -6.44
N LEU A 229 2.38 -5.47 -6.09
CA LEU A 229 2.18 -4.34 -7.00
C LEU A 229 3.15 -3.19 -6.75
N ASP A 230 3.35 -2.36 -7.78
CA ASP A 230 4.09 -1.10 -7.65
C ASP A 230 3.18 0.09 -7.89
N VAL A 231 3.21 1.06 -6.98
CA VAL A 231 2.58 2.36 -7.11
C VAL A 231 3.66 3.42 -7.34
N PRO A 232 3.78 3.99 -8.56
CA PRO A 232 4.81 4.99 -8.83
C PRO A 232 4.50 6.31 -8.12
N TYR A 233 5.54 7.05 -7.71
CA TYR A 233 5.38 8.39 -7.13
C TYR A 233 4.66 9.36 -8.08
N SER A 234 4.86 9.15 -9.39
CA SER A 234 4.17 9.89 -10.45
C SER A 234 2.69 9.54 -10.60
N GLY A 235 2.23 8.46 -9.96
CA GLY A 235 0.88 7.90 -10.05
C GLY A 235 -0.12 8.45 -9.03
N ILE A 236 0.31 9.25 -8.06
CA ILE A 236 -0.57 9.80 -7.01
C ILE A 236 -1.08 11.19 -7.40
N ARG A 237 -2.37 11.46 -7.18
CA ARG A 237 -2.98 12.80 -7.30
C ARG A 237 -3.84 13.14 -6.07
N PRO A 238 -3.67 14.34 -5.48
CA PRO A 238 -2.71 15.38 -5.86
C PRO A 238 -1.26 15.00 -5.50
N ARG A 239 -0.28 15.63 -6.16
CA ARG A 239 1.13 15.17 -6.15
C ARG A 239 1.90 15.51 -4.87
N ASP A 240 1.40 16.45 -4.10
CA ASP A 240 1.91 16.89 -2.80
C ASP A 240 1.59 15.90 -1.67
N ARG A 241 0.54 15.08 -1.82
CA ARG A 241 0.12 14.06 -0.84
C ARG A 241 0.98 12.80 -0.77
N ARG A 242 2.16 12.79 -1.39
CA ARG A 242 3.00 11.58 -1.48
C ARG A 242 3.53 11.16 -0.12
N ASP A 243 3.94 12.13 0.69
CA ASP A 243 4.56 11.84 1.98
C ASP A 243 3.50 11.36 2.98
N GLU A 244 2.29 11.94 2.95
CA GLU A 244 1.15 11.44 3.71
C GLU A 244 0.73 10.04 3.24
N PHE A 245 0.70 9.80 1.93
CA PHE A 245 0.38 8.48 1.40
C PHE A 245 1.41 7.42 1.79
N GLU A 246 2.71 7.75 1.73
CA GLU A 246 3.78 6.88 2.23
C GLU A 246 3.61 6.59 3.72
N ALA A 247 3.37 7.61 4.54
CA ALA A 247 3.17 7.45 5.98
C ALA A 247 1.97 6.53 6.28
N VAL A 248 0.88 6.67 5.53
CA VAL A 248 -0.28 5.79 5.63
C VAL A 248 0.08 4.36 5.25
N LEU A 249 0.71 4.13 4.09
CA LEU A 249 1.12 2.80 3.65
C LEU A 249 2.01 2.11 4.70
N ILE A 250 3.00 2.83 5.23
CA ILE A 250 3.89 2.31 6.28
C ILE A 250 3.09 1.97 7.54
N SER A 251 2.11 2.80 7.94
CA SER A 251 1.28 2.53 9.12
C SER A 251 0.35 1.32 8.98
N LEU A 252 0.08 0.88 7.75
CA LEU A 252 -0.73 -0.31 7.45
C LEU A 252 0.13 -1.58 7.25
N ALA A 253 1.46 -1.45 7.27
CA ALA A 253 2.39 -2.53 6.92
C ALA A 253 2.88 -3.34 8.13
N ASN A 254 3.10 -4.66 7.97
CA ASN A 254 3.83 -5.47 8.97
C ASN A 254 5.27 -5.02 9.09
N SER A 255 5.93 -4.90 7.94
CA SER A 255 7.28 -4.43 7.82
C SER A 255 7.42 -3.46 6.67
N PHE A 256 8.41 -2.58 6.79
CA PHE A 256 8.76 -1.69 5.70
C PHE A 256 10.26 -1.58 5.52
N ASN A 257 10.66 -1.18 4.31
CA ASN A 257 12.05 -0.95 3.98
C ASN A 257 12.21 0.34 3.17
N LYS A 258 13.05 1.26 3.66
CA LYS A 258 13.29 2.55 3.00
C LYS A 258 14.55 2.56 2.15
N ARG A 259 14.56 1.79 1.06
CA ARG A 259 15.67 1.75 0.08
C ARG A 259 15.94 3.09 -0.62
N LYS A 260 14.99 4.02 -0.57
CA LYS A 260 15.16 5.41 -1.05
C LYS A 260 16.34 6.14 -0.40
N TYR A 261 16.75 5.75 0.81
CA TYR A 261 17.75 6.48 1.61
C TYR A 261 19.06 5.71 1.86
N SER A 262 19.16 4.43 1.49
CA SER A 262 20.39 3.61 1.58
C SER A 262 20.34 2.40 0.64
N ASP A 263 21.50 1.99 0.11
CA ASP A 263 21.65 0.73 -0.62
C ASP A 263 21.58 -0.50 0.32
N GLU A 264 21.70 -0.28 1.64
CA GLU A 264 21.47 -1.30 2.65
C GLU A 264 19.97 -1.47 2.93
N SER A 265 19.48 -2.70 2.81
CA SER A 265 18.11 -3.06 3.13
C SER A 265 17.96 -3.18 4.65
N VAL A 266 17.58 -2.09 5.32
CA VAL A 266 17.12 -2.17 6.72
C VAL A 266 15.63 -2.47 6.70
N GLU A 267 15.27 -3.70 7.03
CA GLU A 267 13.88 -4.05 7.30
C GLU A 267 13.54 -3.54 8.69
N ILE A 268 12.62 -2.59 8.75
CA ILE A 268 12.16 -1.99 9.98
C ILE A 268 10.82 -2.65 10.30
N GLU A 269 10.78 -3.39 11.40
CA GLU A 269 9.51 -3.77 12.02
C GLU A 269 8.75 -2.49 12.35
N GLY A 270 7.47 -2.39 12.02
CA GLY A 270 6.69 -1.18 12.27
C GLY A 270 6.77 -0.76 13.74
N ILE A 271 7.55 0.28 14.06
CA ILE A 271 7.99 0.62 15.43
C ILE A 271 6.81 1.09 16.32
N ASP A 272 5.68 1.50 15.75
CA ASP A 272 4.49 1.98 16.50
C ASP A 272 3.17 1.55 15.83
N ALA A 273 3.18 0.47 15.04
CA ALA A 273 1.99 -0.01 14.37
C ALA A 273 1.18 -0.90 15.33
N HIS A 274 -0.03 -0.46 15.73
CA HIS A 274 -1.02 -1.28 16.42
C HIS A 274 -1.02 -2.69 15.79
N PRO A 275 -0.71 -3.77 16.53
CA PRO A 275 -0.45 -5.11 15.98
C PRO A 275 -1.59 -5.74 15.15
N ARG A 276 -2.72 -5.05 14.99
CA ARG A 276 -3.99 -5.55 14.42
C ARG A 276 -4.50 -4.78 13.19
N LEU A 277 -3.72 -3.82 12.67
CA LEU A 277 -4.02 -3.00 11.47
C LEU A 277 -3.13 -3.34 10.27
N ARG A 278 -2.55 -4.52 10.33
CA ARG A 278 -1.57 -5.10 9.42
C ARG A 278 -2.25 -5.60 8.15
N LEU A 279 -2.70 -4.66 7.32
CA LEU A 279 -3.40 -4.93 6.05
C LEU A 279 -2.45 -5.12 4.87
N ILE A 280 -1.23 -4.60 4.99
CA ILE A 280 -0.15 -4.77 4.02
C ILE A 280 0.93 -5.62 4.71
N ASP A 281 1.44 -6.64 4.05
CA ASP A 281 2.53 -7.42 4.61
C ASP A 281 3.83 -6.60 4.55
N LYS A 282 4.18 -6.13 3.35
CA LYS A 282 5.44 -5.41 3.13
C LYS A 282 5.26 -4.15 2.30
N VAL A 283 5.90 -3.07 2.74
CA VAL A 283 6.07 -1.85 1.96
C VAL A 283 7.56 -1.61 1.70
N ILE A 284 7.96 -1.47 0.44
CA ILE A 284 9.32 -1.05 0.10
C ILE A 284 9.26 0.29 -0.61
N VAL A 285 9.87 1.28 0.00
CA VAL A 285 10.01 2.63 -0.53
C VAL A 285 11.25 2.65 -1.42
N GLU A 286 11.04 2.55 -2.73
CA GLU A 286 12.11 2.58 -3.73
C GLU A 286 12.40 4.02 -4.21
N ARG A 287 13.26 4.19 -5.21
CA ARG A 287 13.61 5.54 -5.71
C ARG A 287 12.46 6.24 -6.43
N SER A 288 11.53 5.49 -7.02
CA SER A 288 10.48 6.03 -7.91
C SER A 288 9.08 5.44 -7.68
N CYS A 289 8.92 4.48 -6.78
CA CYS A 289 7.66 3.83 -6.46
C CYS A 289 7.64 3.31 -5.02
N TRP A 290 6.44 2.98 -4.56
CA TRP A 290 6.22 2.07 -3.43
C TRP A 290 5.89 0.69 -3.99
N HIS A 291 6.64 -0.30 -3.56
CA HIS A 291 6.34 -1.71 -3.77
C HIS A 291 5.50 -2.21 -2.61
N LEU A 292 4.38 -2.85 -2.90
CA LEU A 292 3.43 -3.35 -1.92
C LEU A 292 3.26 -4.86 -2.08
N GLU A 293 3.28 -5.57 -0.96
CA GLU A 293 2.92 -6.97 -0.86
C GLU A 293 1.69 -7.07 0.06
N ILE A 294 0.53 -7.44 -0.49
CA ILE A 294 -0.76 -7.45 0.20
C ILE A 294 -1.30 -8.88 0.31
N PRO A 295 -1.39 -9.45 1.53
CA PRO A 295 -1.84 -10.82 1.75
C PRO A 295 -3.32 -11.00 1.36
N GLN A 296 -3.67 -12.18 0.86
CA GLN A 296 -5.00 -12.47 0.30
C GLN A 296 -5.70 -13.66 0.96
N ASP A 297 -5.12 -14.26 2.01
CA ASP A 297 -5.66 -15.49 2.58
C ASP A 297 -7.13 -15.32 3.02
N GLY A 298 -8.00 -16.12 2.40
CA GLY A 298 -9.46 -16.09 2.60
C GLY A 298 -10.20 -14.94 1.90
N LYS A 299 -9.62 -14.28 0.89
CA LYS A 299 -10.23 -13.17 0.14
C LYS A 299 -10.50 -13.53 -1.32
N GLU A 300 -11.59 -13.02 -1.91
CA GLU A 300 -11.93 -13.26 -3.32
C GLU A 300 -10.97 -12.50 -4.26
N ILE A 301 -10.48 -13.21 -5.28
CA ILE A 301 -9.59 -12.67 -6.31
C ILE A 301 -10.25 -12.89 -7.68
N PRO A 302 -10.30 -11.89 -8.57
CA PRO A 302 -10.78 -12.07 -9.94
C PRO A 302 -10.09 -13.26 -10.61
N GLU A 303 -10.83 -14.01 -11.43
CA GLU A 303 -10.23 -15.11 -12.20
C GLU A 303 -9.11 -14.57 -13.11
N LEU A 304 -7.89 -15.07 -12.92
CA LEU A 304 -6.78 -14.87 -13.85
C LEU A 304 -7.19 -15.54 -15.17
N ARG A 305 -7.44 -14.74 -16.21
CA ARG A 305 -7.67 -15.27 -17.56
C ARG A 305 -6.32 -15.70 -18.12
N ALA A 306 -6.21 -17.00 -18.42
CA ALA A 306 -5.06 -17.62 -19.08
C ALA A 306 -4.78 -16.97 -20.45
#